data_AF-A0A1G7ZFE7-F1
#
_entry.id   AF-A0A1G7ZFE7-F1
#
_cell.length_a   1.000
_cell.length_b   1.000
_cell.length_c   1.000
_cell.angle_alpha   90.00
_cell.angle_beta   90.00
_cell.angle_gamma   90.00
#
_symmetry.space_group_name_H-M   'P 1'
#
loop_
_entity.id
_entity.type
_entity.pdbx_description
1 polymer ?
#
loop_
_entity_poly.entity_id
_entity_poly.type
_entity_poly.pdbx_seq_one_letter_code
_entity_poly.pdbx_strand_id
1 'polypeptide(L)'
;MMGGRFPQAADDVGQTVASFPSYEAAQKTVSKLIAENVPARDIAIVGQGLRSIERITGRLGYAAAARSGAINGVLLGLLFSAILVIGTPSVPIQAFVGVIFVGIALGMLMSIVTYSFVRRRRDYASVMQVLADHYEVTVAASSIHRAREVIGSAATPADRRPTAAPSGPVAAPTPPPADEPVTPVEPPRYGERVDPSPVADGGIPDGEPGGVDGGGIAGAPGSGAALPPER
;
A
#
# COMPACT_ATOMS: atom_id res chain seq x y z
N MET A 1 36.14 10.91 4.89
CA MET A 1 35.18 9.87 5.32
C MET A 1 34.76 10.19 6.74
N MET A 2 33.64 10.89 6.93
CA MET A 2 33.14 11.28 8.25
C MET A 2 31.98 10.35 8.59
N GLY A 3 32.26 9.26 9.30
CA GLY A 3 31.24 8.34 9.79
C GLY A 3 30.40 9.06 10.83
N GLY A 4 29.17 9.42 10.46
CA GLY A 4 28.17 9.87 11.43
C GLY A 4 27.94 8.74 12.42
N ARG A 5 28.40 8.90 13.65
CA ARG A 5 27.91 8.08 14.76
C ARG A 5 26.42 8.39 14.82
N PHE A 6 25.58 7.48 14.33
CA PHE A 6 24.20 7.46 14.79
C PHE A 6 24.29 7.45 16.32
N PRO A 7 23.59 8.35 17.04
CA PRO A 7 23.64 8.34 18.49
C PRO A 7 23.34 6.90 18.94
N GLN A 8 24.20 6.35 19.78
CA GLN A 8 23.96 5.13 20.56
C GLN A 8 22.81 5.38 21.54
N ALA A 9 21.65 5.83 21.04
CA ALA A 9 20.43 5.94 21.81
C ALA A 9 19.89 4.55 22.16
N ALA A 10 20.35 3.49 21.48
CA ALA A 10 20.05 2.10 21.80
C ALA A 10 20.65 1.65 23.14
N ASP A 11 21.75 2.26 23.59
CA ASP A 11 22.43 1.85 24.83
C ASP A 11 21.81 2.48 26.10
N ASP A 12 20.86 3.42 25.93
CA ASP A 12 20.14 4.09 27.04
C ASP A 12 18.66 3.70 27.11
N VAL A 13 18.22 2.79 26.23
CA VAL A 13 16.88 2.23 26.33
C VAL A 13 16.96 1.13 27.36
N GLY A 14 16.32 1.34 28.52
CA GLY A 14 16.44 0.47 29.68
C GLY A 14 16.05 -0.99 29.42
N GLN A 15 15.91 -1.79 30.48
CA GLN A 15 15.65 -3.21 30.32
C GLN A 15 14.20 -3.49 29.89
N THR A 16 14.01 -4.37 28.91
CA THR A 16 12.69 -4.82 28.45
C THR A 16 11.94 -5.54 29.58
N VAL A 17 10.72 -5.08 29.84
CA VAL A 17 9.81 -5.65 30.85
C VAL A 17 8.66 -6.45 30.25
N ALA A 18 8.23 -6.10 29.04
CA ALA A 18 7.17 -6.79 28.32
C ALA A 18 7.28 -6.50 26.81
N SER A 19 6.78 -7.43 25.99
CA SER A 19 6.75 -7.31 24.53
C SER A 19 5.32 -7.55 24.03
N PHE A 20 4.89 -6.75 23.06
CA PHE A 20 3.52 -6.75 22.54
C PHE A 20 3.49 -6.65 21.02
N PRO A 21 2.55 -7.31 20.34
CA PRO A 21 2.41 -7.21 18.89
C PRO A 21 1.81 -5.88 18.44
N SER A 22 1.16 -5.12 19.34
CA SER A 22 0.50 -3.86 19.02
C SER A 22 0.95 -2.72 19.93
N TYR A 23 1.02 -1.52 19.35
CA TYR A 23 1.38 -0.31 20.09
C TYR A 23 0.36 0.01 21.19
N GLU A 24 -0.93 -0.24 20.95
CA GLU A 24 -1.98 0.00 21.94
C GLU A 24 -1.80 -0.87 23.19
N ALA A 25 -1.42 -2.13 23.04
CA ALA A 25 -1.14 -3.01 24.18
C ALA A 25 0.08 -2.53 24.97
N ALA A 26 1.14 -2.12 24.29
CA ALA A 26 2.30 -1.49 24.93
C ALA A 26 1.89 -0.21 25.70
N GLN A 27 1.07 0.65 25.10
CA GLN A 27 0.59 1.88 25.74
C GLN A 27 -0.26 1.60 26.99
N LYS A 28 -1.12 0.57 26.96
CA LYS A 28 -1.88 0.14 28.15
C LYS A 28 -0.96 -0.29 29.30
N THR A 29 0.11 -1.02 28.98
CA THR A 29 1.11 -1.40 29.98
C THR A 29 1.87 -0.20 30.52
N VAL A 30 2.26 0.76 29.68
CA VAL A 30 2.88 2.02 30.13
C VAL A 30 1.95 2.78 31.06
N SER A 31 0.67 2.93 30.70
CA SER A 31 -0.32 3.58 31.56
C SER A 31 -0.46 2.88 32.92
N LYS A 32 -0.42 1.54 32.96
CA LYS A 32 -0.44 0.77 34.21
C LYS A 32 0.82 1.00 35.05
N LEU A 33 2.01 1.01 34.43
CA LEU A 33 3.26 1.29 35.14
C LEU A 33 3.26 2.68 35.77
N ILE A 34 2.76 3.69 35.06
CA ILE A 34 2.64 5.06 35.57
C ILE A 34 1.64 5.13 36.72
N ALA A 35 0.49 4.45 36.61
CA ALA A 35 -0.51 4.40 37.66
C ALA A 35 0.04 3.82 38.99
N GLU A 36 0.99 2.89 38.88
CA GLU A 36 1.67 2.26 40.02
C GLU A 36 2.94 3.04 40.46
N ASN A 37 3.06 4.30 40.06
CA ASN A 37 4.15 5.23 40.40
C ASN A 37 5.54 4.85 39.85
N VAL A 38 5.61 4.20 38.69
CA VAL A 38 6.85 4.14 37.91
C VAL A 38 7.03 5.47 37.16
N PRO A 39 8.16 6.18 37.30
CA PRO A 39 8.36 7.48 36.64
C PRO A 39 8.25 7.37 35.11
N ALA A 40 7.41 8.20 34.49
CA ALA A 40 7.18 8.14 33.04
C ALA A 40 8.46 8.37 32.20
N ARG A 41 9.40 9.18 32.71
CA ARG A 41 10.70 9.44 32.08
C ARG A 41 11.61 8.22 32.03
N ASP A 42 11.37 7.22 32.88
CA ASP A 42 12.15 5.98 32.95
C ASP A 42 11.57 4.91 32.02
N ILE A 43 10.43 5.15 31.36
CA ILE A 43 9.72 4.17 30.54
C ILE A 43 9.84 4.55 29.06
N ALA A 44 10.21 3.61 28.21
CA ALA A 44 10.24 3.79 26.76
C ALA A 44 9.55 2.64 26.02
N ILE A 45 8.88 2.96 24.91
CA ILE A 45 8.33 1.98 23.97
C ILE A 45 9.28 1.90 22.77
N VAL A 46 9.81 0.71 22.50
CA VAL A 46 10.76 0.45 21.42
C VAL A 46 10.10 -0.41 20.36
N GLY A 47 9.98 0.10 19.15
CA GLY A 47 9.59 -0.71 17.99
C GLY A 47 10.75 -1.58 17.54
N GLN A 48 10.58 -2.90 17.59
CA GLN A 48 11.57 -3.87 17.14
C GLN A 48 11.17 -4.47 15.79
N GLY A 49 12.17 -4.94 15.04
CA GLY A 49 11.95 -5.50 13.71
C GLY A 49 11.33 -4.49 12.74
N LEU A 50 11.93 -3.30 12.63
CA LEU A 50 11.39 -2.26 11.75
C LEU A 50 11.45 -2.71 10.28
N ARG A 51 10.28 -2.84 9.66
CA ARG A 51 10.13 -3.05 8.22
C ARG A 51 9.78 -1.74 7.54
N SER A 52 10.64 -1.30 6.62
CA SER A 52 10.35 -0.19 5.73
C SER A 52 9.56 -0.71 4.53
N ILE A 53 8.32 -0.28 4.40
CA ILE A 53 7.43 -0.61 3.30
C ILE A 53 7.36 0.63 2.39
N GLU A 54 7.82 0.49 1.15
CA GLU A 54 7.57 1.48 0.11
C GLU A 54 6.19 1.19 -0.50
N ARG A 55 5.18 1.93 -0.05
CA ARG A 55 3.81 1.75 -0.56
C ARG A 55 3.62 2.58 -1.81
N ILE A 56 3.45 1.91 -2.95
CA ILE A 56 3.07 2.56 -4.20
C ILE A 56 1.60 3.01 -4.08
N THR A 57 1.39 4.32 -4.05
CA THR A 57 0.06 4.93 -3.90
C THR A 57 -0.65 5.14 -5.24
N GLY A 58 0.08 5.04 -6.35
CA GLY A 58 -0.50 5.07 -7.69
C GLY A 58 0.49 5.52 -8.75
N ARG A 59 -0.01 5.68 -9.97
CA ARG A 59 0.76 6.25 -11.07
C ARG A 59 0.86 7.77 -10.87
N LEU A 60 2.08 8.32 -10.89
CA LEU A 60 2.25 9.77 -10.96
C LEU A 60 1.63 10.21 -12.29
N GLY A 61 0.58 11.03 -12.27
CA GLY A 61 -0.05 11.55 -13.49
C GLY A 61 -0.43 13.02 -13.37
N TYR A 62 -0.33 13.75 -14.49
CA TYR A 62 -0.75 15.15 -14.59
C TYR A 62 -2.21 15.36 -14.13
N ALA A 63 -3.09 14.39 -14.39
CA ALA A 63 -4.48 14.45 -13.93
C ALA A 63 -4.60 14.42 -12.40
N ALA A 64 -3.77 13.62 -11.71
CA ALA A 64 -3.77 13.58 -10.24
C ALA A 64 -3.19 14.89 -9.66
N ALA A 65 -2.11 15.41 -10.25
CA ALA A 65 -1.54 16.70 -9.90
C ALA A 65 -2.56 17.85 -10.08
N ALA A 66 -3.23 17.89 -11.23
CA ALA A 66 -4.29 18.87 -11.51
C ALA A 66 -5.39 18.80 -10.46
N ARG A 67 -5.93 17.61 -10.13
CA ARG A 67 -6.97 17.47 -9.10
C ARG A 67 -6.51 17.97 -7.73
N SER A 68 -5.31 17.59 -7.29
CA SER A 68 -4.77 18.08 -6.01
C SER A 68 -4.56 19.60 -6.01
N GLY A 69 -4.11 20.15 -7.15
CA GLY A 69 -3.95 21.59 -7.34
C GLY A 69 -5.28 22.34 -7.37
N ALA A 70 -6.33 21.75 -7.96
CA ALA A 70 -7.68 22.30 -7.96
C ALA A 70 -8.23 22.39 -6.54
N ILE A 71 -8.10 21.33 -5.74
CA ILE A 71 -8.56 21.31 -4.35
C ILE A 71 -7.87 22.41 -3.54
N ASN A 72 -6.54 22.54 -3.66
CA ASN A 72 -5.81 23.60 -2.97
C ASN A 72 -6.13 25.00 -3.54
N GLY A 73 -6.41 25.07 -4.85
CA GLY A 73 -6.83 26.28 -5.55
C GLY A 73 -8.22 26.77 -5.16
N VAL A 74 -9.15 25.86 -4.78
CA VAL A 74 -10.45 26.24 -4.18
C VAL A 74 -10.21 27.02 -2.91
N LEU A 75 -9.34 26.54 -2.02
CA LEU A 75 -9.03 27.22 -0.76
C LEU A 75 -8.41 28.60 -1.01
N LEU A 76 -7.45 28.69 -1.94
CA LEU A 76 -6.83 29.95 -2.33
C LEU A 76 -7.84 30.91 -2.97
N GLY A 77 -8.68 30.41 -3.86
CA GLY A 77 -9.75 31.16 -4.51
C GLY A 77 -10.77 31.68 -3.50
N LEU A 78 -11.19 30.85 -2.54
CA LEU A 78 -12.06 31.25 -1.43
C LEU A 78 -11.44 32.36 -0.59
N LEU A 79 -10.13 32.25 -0.27
CA LEU A 79 -9.42 33.28 0.48
C LEU A 79 -9.44 34.63 -0.26
N PHE A 80 -9.03 34.66 -1.54
CA PHE A 80 -9.02 35.90 -2.31
C PHE A 80 -10.43 36.45 -2.56
N SER A 81 -11.40 35.56 -2.74
CA SER A 81 -12.79 35.95 -2.92
C SER A 81 -13.39 36.53 -1.64
N ALA A 82 -13.04 35.99 -0.47
CA ALA A 82 -13.41 36.57 0.82
C ALA A 82 -12.79 37.96 1.03
N ILE A 83 -11.51 38.14 0.68
CA ILE A 83 -10.84 39.45 0.73
C ILE A 83 -11.55 40.46 -0.18
N LEU A 84 -11.93 40.04 -1.39
CA LEU A 84 -12.66 40.88 -2.34
C LEU A 84 -14.01 41.34 -1.77
N VAL A 85 -14.79 40.43 -1.18
CA VAL A 85 -16.10 40.75 -0.60
C VAL A 85 -15.96 41.69 0.61
N ILE A 86 -14.97 41.47 1.47
CA ILE A 86 -14.71 42.34 2.63
C ILE A 86 -14.25 43.74 2.17
N GLY A 87 -13.37 43.80 1.16
CA GLY A 87 -12.86 45.06 0.62
C GLY A 87 -13.87 45.81 -0.25
N THR A 88 -14.85 45.13 -0.83
CA THR A 88 -15.88 45.74 -1.69
C THR A 88 -17.21 44.99 -1.54
N PRO A 89 -18.09 45.42 -0.61
CA PRO A 89 -19.33 44.70 -0.29
C PRO A 89 -20.39 44.71 -1.40
N SER A 90 -20.25 45.56 -2.41
CA SER A 90 -21.17 45.70 -3.56
C SER A 90 -20.81 44.79 -4.74
N VAL A 91 -19.81 43.92 -4.60
CA VAL A 91 -19.34 43.03 -5.67
C VAL A 91 -20.44 42.01 -6.03
N PRO A 92 -20.75 41.82 -7.32
CA PRO A 92 -21.72 40.83 -7.75
C PRO A 92 -21.21 39.41 -7.46
N ILE A 93 -22.13 38.49 -7.14
CA ILE A 93 -21.84 37.08 -6.86
C ILE A 93 -21.05 36.42 -8.01
N GLN A 94 -21.27 36.85 -9.26
CA GLN A 94 -20.53 36.38 -10.43
C GLN A 94 -19.02 36.63 -10.32
N ALA A 95 -18.62 37.79 -9.78
CA ALA A 95 -17.21 38.11 -9.58
C ALA A 95 -16.61 37.27 -8.44
N PHE A 96 -17.36 37.02 -7.35
CA PHE A 96 -16.94 36.11 -6.28
C PHE A 96 -16.65 34.70 -6.83
N VAL A 97 -17.58 34.17 -7.62
CA VAL A 97 -17.43 32.86 -8.27
C VAL A 97 -16.26 32.87 -9.27
N GLY A 98 -16.11 33.96 -10.04
CA GLY A 98 -14.99 34.14 -10.98
C GLY A 98 -13.62 34.07 -10.31
N VAL A 99 -13.44 34.76 -9.18
CA VAL A 99 -12.18 34.73 -8.42
C VAL A 99 -11.87 33.32 -7.89
N ILE A 100 -12.89 32.57 -7.46
CA ILE A 100 -12.71 31.17 -7.05
C ILE A 100 -12.22 30.33 -8.23
N PHE A 101 -12.85 30.46 -9.41
CA PHE A 101 -12.41 29.74 -10.61
C PHE A 101 -10.97 30.07 -11.01
N VAL A 102 -10.57 31.34 -10.90
CA VAL A 102 -9.18 31.75 -11.14
C VAL A 102 -8.24 31.11 -10.12
N GLY A 103 -8.61 31.08 -8.83
CA GLY A 103 -7.84 30.40 -7.78
C GLY A 103 -7.67 28.90 -8.06
N ILE A 104 -8.73 28.24 -8.51
CA ILE A 104 -8.71 26.83 -8.92
C ILE A 104 -7.78 26.63 -10.12
N ALA A 105 -7.92 27.44 -11.17
CA ALA A 105 -7.09 27.37 -12.37
C ALA A 105 -5.60 27.59 -12.07
N LEU A 106 -5.29 28.59 -11.25
CA LEU A 106 -3.93 28.88 -10.82
C LEU A 106 -3.37 27.75 -9.94
N GLY A 107 -4.15 27.23 -9.00
CA GLY A 107 -3.78 26.09 -8.17
C GLY A 107 -3.49 24.83 -8.99
N MET A 108 -4.32 24.55 -10.00
CA MET A 108 -4.06 23.46 -10.96
C MET A 108 -2.76 23.67 -11.71
N LEU A 109 -2.54 24.86 -12.28
CA LEU A 109 -1.34 25.19 -13.06
C LEU A 109 -0.07 25.05 -12.21
N MET A 110 -0.06 25.64 -11.01
CA MET A 110 1.06 25.57 -10.08
C MET A 110 1.38 24.13 -9.65
N SER A 111 0.35 23.32 -9.40
CA SER A 111 0.52 21.90 -9.07
C SER A 111 1.11 21.11 -10.23
N ILE A 112 0.62 21.33 -11.47
CA ILE A 112 1.17 20.68 -12.68
C ILE A 112 2.64 21.07 -12.88
N VAL A 113 2.97 22.35 -12.74
CA VAL A 113 4.36 22.84 -12.88
C VAL A 113 5.25 22.21 -11.81
N THR A 114 4.84 22.23 -10.54
CA THR A 114 5.57 21.60 -9.44
C THR A 114 5.76 20.11 -9.69
N TYR A 115 4.70 19.44 -10.12
CA TYR A 115 4.72 18.03 -10.47
C TYR A 115 5.67 17.73 -11.63
N SER A 116 5.78 18.61 -12.63
CA SER A 116 6.71 18.43 -13.75
C SER A 116 8.18 18.38 -13.30
N PHE A 117 8.54 19.16 -12.27
CA PHE A 117 9.87 19.12 -11.67
C PHE A 117 10.12 17.81 -10.91
N VAL A 118 9.11 17.29 -10.19
CA VAL A 118 9.22 16.05 -9.40
C VAL A 118 9.18 14.79 -10.28
N ARG A 119 8.37 14.79 -11.35
CA ARG A 119 8.14 13.64 -12.23
C ARG A 119 9.40 13.15 -12.92
N ARG A 120 10.39 14.02 -13.14
CA ARG A 120 11.58 13.73 -13.97
C ARG A 120 12.38 12.49 -13.54
N ARG A 121 12.11 11.89 -12.36
CA ARG A 121 12.84 10.72 -11.86
C ARG A 121 12.02 9.47 -11.56
N ARG A 122 10.67 9.50 -11.51
CA ARG A 122 9.82 8.31 -11.17
C ARG A 122 8.41 8.39 -11.76
N ASP A 123 7.93 7.28 -12.32
CA ASP A 123 6.55 7.12 -12.85
C ASP A 123 5.51 6.70 -11.80
N TYR A 124 5.90 6.57 -10.54
CA TYR A 124 5.06 6.07 -9.45
C TYR A 124 5.14 6.94 -8.21
N ALA A 125 3.99 7.15 -7.58
CA ALA A 125 3.92 7.82 -6.28
C ALA A 125 4.18 6.74 -5.25
N SER A 126 5.19 6.95 -4.41
CA SER A 126 5.45 6.08 -3.28
C SER A 126 5.50 6.88 -1.99
N VAL A 127 4.98 6.28 -0.93
CA VAL A 127 5.12 6.76 0.43
C VAL A 127 5.89 5.72 1.22
N MET A 128 6.97 6.15 1.86
CA MET A 128 7.77 5.29 2.72
C MET A 128 7.09 5.20 4.08
N GLN A 129 6.75 3.99 4.50
CA GLN A 129 6.14 3.72 5.79
C GLN A 129 7.07 2.79 6.57
N VAL A 130 7.32 3.10 7.85
CA VAL A 130 8.09 2.24 8.74
C VAL A 130 7.11 1.60 9.72
N LEU A 131 7.08 0.26 9.75
CA LEU A 131 6.23 -0.52 10.64
C LEU A 131 7.09 -1.40 11.53
N ALA A 132 6.80 -1.45 12.83
CA ALA A 132 7.45 -2.38 13.76
C ALA A 132 6.73 -3.73 13.77
N ASP A 133 7.50 -4.80 13.95
CA ASP A 133 6.98 -6.17 14.05
C ASP A 133 6.34 -6.43 15.42
N HIS A 134 6.94 -5.84 16.44
CA HIS A 134 6.47 -5.86 17.80
C HIS A 134 7.04 -4.65 18.54
N TYR A 135 6.44 -4.36 19.70
CA TYR A 135 6.78 -3.23 20.55
C TYR A 135 7.21 -3.75 21.91
N GLU A 136 8.38 -3.35 22.35
CA GLU A 136 8.91 -3.65 23.66
C GLU A 136 8.71 -2.46 24.59
N VAL A 137 8.17 -2.71 25.77
CA VAL A 137 8.18 -1.72 26.85
C VAL A 137 9.46 -1.95 27.65
N THR A 138 10.27 -0.92 27.77
CA THR A 138 11.56 -0.91 28.45
C THR A 138 11.51 0.07 29.61
N VAL A 139 12.24 -0.24 30.68
CA VAL A 139 12.32 0.61 31.88
C VAL A 139 13.76 0.76 32.33
N ALA A 140 14.15 1.98 32.70
CA ALA A 140 15.48 2.26 33.25
C ALA A 140 15.80 1.37 34.47
N ALA A 141 17.09 1.07 34.65
CA ALA A 141 17.55 0.15 35.70
C ALA A 141 17.14 0.58 37.12
N SER A 142 16.99 1.89 37.37
CA SER A 142 16.53 2.46 38.65
C SER A 142 15.13 2.00 39.05
N SER A 143 14.26 1.74 38.07
CA SER A 143 12.83 1.52 38.26
C SER A 143 12.37 0.11 37.86
N ILE A 144 13.31 -0.76 37.45
CA ILE A 144 13.02 -2.08 36.87
C ILE A 144 12.36 -3.05 37.84
N HIS A 145 12.76 -3.03 39.12
CA HIS A 145 12.21 -3.93 40.14
C HIS A 145 10.73 -3.64 40.38
N ARG A 146 10.38 -2.37 40.52
CA ARG A 146 8.99 -1.91 40.66
C ARG A 146 8.17 -2.24 39.41
N ALA A 147 8.71 -2.01 38.22
CA ALA A 147 8.02 -2.34 36.98
C ALA A 147 7.72 -3.84 36.85
N ARG A 148 8.67 -4.70 37.25
CA ARG A 148 8.47 -6.16 37.29
C ARG A 148 7.44 -6.59 38.32
N GLU A 149 7.38 -5.92 39.48
CA GLU A 149 6.36 -6.19 40.49
C GLU A 149 4.95 -5.84 39.97
N VAL A 150 4.81 -4.71 39.28
CA VAL A 150 3.53 -4.25 38.70
C VAL A 150 3.04 -5.16 37.57
N ILE A 151 3.95 -5.58 36.68
CA ILE A 151 3.65 -6.49 35.57
C ILE A 151 3.45 -7.93 36.10
N GLY A 152 4.27 -8.37 37.06
CA GLY A 152 4.17 -9.67 37.72
C GLY A 152 2.88 -9.82 38.55
N SER A 153 2.40 -8.75 39.18
CA SER A 153 1.10 -8.73 39.87
C SER A 153 -0.08 -8.67 38.90
N ALA A 154 0.16 -8.26 37.64
CA ALA A 154 -0.81 -8.41 36.55
C ALA A 154 -0.84 -9.83 35.97
N ALA A 155 0.28 -10.55 36.08
CA ALA A 155 0.40 -11.93 35.68
C ALA A 155 -0.23 -12.85 36.74
N THR A 156 -1.54 -12.71 36.96
CA THR A 156 -2.32 -13.88 37.37
C THR A 156 -1.98 -14.98 36.35
N PRO A 157 -1.57 -16.18 36.78
CA PRO A 157 -1.17 -17.28 35.90
C PRO A 157 -2.41 -17.82 35.18
N ALA A 158 -2.89 -17.09 34.19
CA ALA A 158 -4.02 -17.41 33.35
C ALA A 158 -3.66 -17.20 31.87
N ASP A 159 -2.42 -17.52 31.48
CA ASP A 159 -2.13 -18.07 30.14
C ASP A 159 -0.75 -18.75 30.03
N ARG A 160 -0.27 -19.37 31.12
CA ARG A 160 0.78 -20.38 31.03
C ARG A 160 0.13 -21.76 31.02
N ARG A 161 -0.64 -22.04 29.97
CA ARG A 161 -0.84 -23.43 29.55
C ARG A 161 0.22 -23.67 28.48
N PRO A 162 1.32 -24.39 28.77
CA PRO A 162 1.98 -25.12 27.71
C PRO A 162 0.89 -25.99 27.12
N THR A 163 0.48 -25.72 25.88
CA THR A 163 -0.25 -26.72 25.12
C THR A 163 0.70 -27.90 25.07
N ALA A 164 0.47 -28.87 25.96
CA ALA A 164 1.06 -30.18 25.86
C ALA A 164 0.82 -30.61 24.41
N ALA A 165 1.91 -30.79 23.67
CA ALA A 165 1.85 -31.43 22.38
C ALA A 165 0.99 -32.69 22.55
N PRO A 166 -0.03 -32.92 21.72
CA PRO A 166 -0.62 -34.24 21.67
C PRO A 166 0.46 -35.17 21.12
N SER A 167 1.17 -35.86 22.02
CA SER A 167 1.88 -37.09 21.70
C SER A 167 0.81 -38.15 21.43
N GLY A 168 0.28 -38.11 20.21
CA GLY A 168 -0.51 -39.15 19.58
C GLY A 168 0.03 -39.33 18.16
N PRO A 169 0.15 -40.55 17.64
CA PRO A 169 0.60 -40.78 16.28
C PRO A 169 -0.47 -40.27 15.32
N VAL A 170 -0.30 -39.05 14.80
CA VAL A 170 -1.08 -38.59 13.65
C VAL A 170 -0.59 -39.37 12.45
N ALA A 171 -1.42 -40.31 12.00
CA ALA A 171 -1.23 -41.02 10.75
C ALA A 171 -1.04 -39.99 9.62
N ALA A 172 0.07 -40.13 8.89
CA ALA A 172 0.36 -39.32 7.73
C ALA A 172 -0.75 -39.48 6.67
N PRO A 173 -1.15 -38.41 5.97
CA PRO A 173 -1.99 -38.55 4.78
C PRO A 173 -1.23 -39.35 3.72
N THR A 174 -1.85 -40.40 3.21
CA THR A 174 -1.37 -41.16 2.05
C THR A 174 -1.11 -40.21 0.88
N PRO A 175 0.09 -40.20 0.28
CA PRO A 175 0.34 -39.39 -0.92
C PRO A 175 -0.50 -39.92 -2.10
N PRO A 176 -1.05 -39.03 -2.96
CA PRO A 176 -1.62 -39.45 -4.23
C PRO A 176 -0.54 -40.10 -5.13
N PRO A 177 -0.94 -40.98 -6.08
CA PRO A 177 -0.01 -41.62 -7.00
C PRO A 177 0.78 -40.57 -7.79
N ALA A 178 2.07 -40.82 -7.94
CA ALA A 178 2.97 -40.00 -8.73
C ALA A 178 2.60 -40.07 -10.21
N ASP A 179 2.23 -38.92 -10.78
CA ASP A 179 2.38 -38.63 -12.20
C ASP A 179 3.12 -37.29 -12.36
N GLU A 180 4.24 -37.41 -13.07
CA GLU A 180 5.11 -36.42 -13.70
C GLU A 180 5.97 -35.43 -12.86
N PRO A 181 7.30 -35.37 -13.12
CA PRO A 181 8.17 -34.37 -12.51
C PRO A 181 7.88 -32.98 -13.11
N VAL A 182 7.14 -32.16 -12.36
CA VAL A 182 7.03 -30.73 -12.66
C VAL A 182 8.37 -30.08 -12.30
N THR A 183 9.20 -29.85 -13.31
CA THR A 183 10.43 -29.06 -13.19
C THR A 183 10.09 -27.65 -12.66
N PRO A 184 10.78 -27.14 -11.63
CA PRO A 184 10.59 -25.76 -11.19
C PRO A 184 10.91 -24.79 -12.32
N VAL A 185 9.92 -24.03 -12.78
CA VAL A 185 10.14 -22.95 -13.76
C VAL A 185 10.88 -21.82 -13.05
N GLU A 186 12.17 -21.67 -13.37
CA GLU A 186 13.02 -20.57 -12.93
C GLU A 186 12.47 -19.24 -13.50
N PRO A 187 12.37 -18.14 -12.72
CA PRO A 187 11.86 -16.88 -13.22
C PRO A 187 12.78 -16.31 -14.33
N PRO A 188 12.21 -15.70 -15.39
CA PRO A 188 12.98 -15.28 -16.56
C PRO A 188 13.99 -14.19 -16.21
N ARG A 189 15.25 -14.41 -16.59
CA ARG A 189 16.33 -13.42 -16.46
C ARG A 189 16.21 -12.37 -17.57
N TYR A 190 16.39 -11.10 -17.21
CA TYR A 190 16.24 -9.98 -18.12
C TYR A 190 17.29 -10.00 -19.23
N GLY A 191 16.85 -10.06 -20.50
CA GLY A 191 17.71 -9.99 -21.69
C GLY A 191 17.59 -11.14 -22.69
N GLU A 192 16.79 -12.17 -22.40
CA GLU A 192 16.62 -13.32 -23.29
C GLU A 192 15.33 -13.18 -24.15
N ARG A 193 15.45 -13.40 -25.46
CA ARG A 193 14.32 -13.33 -26.40
C ARG A 193 13.65 -14.70 -26.45
N VAL A 194 12.34 -14.75 -26.17
CA VAL A 194 11.53 -15.98 -26.22
C VAL A 194 11.30 -16.38 -27.69
N ASP A 195 11.72 -17.57 -28.07
CA ASP A 195 11.33 -18.18 -29.35
C ASP A 195 9.92 -18.79 -29.23
N PRO A 196 9.02 -18.57 -30.21
CA PRO A 196 7.69 -19.18 -30.16
C PRO A 196 7.78 -20.66 -30.53
N SER A 197 7.55 -21.54 -29.56
CA SER A 197 7.36 -22.98 -29.78
C SER A 197 6.09 -23.27 -30.59
N PRO A 198 6.04 -24.38 -31.36
CA PRO A 198 5.03 -24.63 -32.38
C PRO A 198 3.68 -24.98 -31.75
N VAL A 199 2.61 -24.47 -32.35
CA VAL A 199 1.22 -24.85 -32.03
C VAL A 199 1.06 -26.33 -32.37
N ALA A 200 0.75 -27.15 -31.36
CA ALA A 200 0.43 -28.55 -31.53
C ALA A 200 -0.93 -28.70 -32.24
N ASP A 201 -0.89 -29.44 -33.34
CA ASP A 201 -1.99 -29.80 -34.22
C ASP A 201 -3.01 -30.68 -33.47
N GLY A 202 -4.25 -30.20 -33.35
CA GLY A 202 -5.36 -30.92 -32.76
C GLY A 202 -6.06 -31.75 -33.84
N GLY A 203 -5.73 -33.03 -33.90
CA GLY A 203 -6.27 -33.99 -34.87
C GLY A 203 -7.80 -34.12 -34.83
N ILE A 204 -8.39 -34.08 -36.02
CA ILE A 204 -9.78 -34.40 -36.34
C ILE A 204 -9.93 -35.93 -36.36
N PRO A 205 -10.93 -36.54 -35.70
CA PRO A 205 -11.12 -38.00 -35.77
C PRO A 205 -11.72 -38.44 -37.11
N ASP A 206 -11.13 -39.49 -37.67
CA ASP A 206 -11.49 -40.14 -38.94
C ASP A 206 -12.92 -40.70 -38.96
N GLY A 207 -13.65 -40.40 -40.03
CA GLY A 207 -14.90 -41.05 -40.42
C GLY A 207 -14.94 -41.20 -41.95
N GLU A 208 -14.87 -42.44 -42.42
CA GLU A 208 -14.70 -42.90 -43.81
C GLU A 208 -15.87 -42.48 -44.77
N PRO A 209 -15.70 -42.55 -46.11
CA PRO A 209 -16.36 -41.69 -47.08
C PRO A 209 -17.60 -42.32 -47.73
N GLY A 210 -18.51 -41.47 -48.22
CA GLY A 210 -19.58 -41.90 -49.11
C GLY A 210 -20.28 -40.73 -49.81
N GLY A 211 -20.21 -40.70 -51.14
CA GLY A 211 -21.32 -40.26 -51.99
C GLY A 211 -21.39 -38.79 -52.43
N VAL A 212 -20.76 -38.51 -53.59
CA VAL A 212 -21.23 -37.71 -54.75
C VAL A 212 -22.41 -36.71 -54.68
N ASP A 213 -22.22 -35.63 -55.46
CA ASP A 213 -23.18 -34.71 -56.11
C ASP A 213 -23.82 -33.61 -55.24
N GLY A 214 -23.91 -32.33 -55.62
CA GLY A 214 -23.60 -31.60 -56.85
C GLY A 214 -24.26 -30.19 -56.78
N GLY A 215 -23.74 -29.22 -57.55
CA GLY A 215 -24.33 -27.88 -57.79
C GLY A 215 -23.82 -26.79 -56.85
N GLY A 216 -23.00 -25.82 -57.26
CA GLY A 216 -23.28 -24.80 -58.29
C GLY A 216 -24.21 -23.73 -57.68
N ILE A 217 -23.96 -22.42 -57.62
CA ILE A 217 -23.22 -21.49 -58.48
C ILE A 217 -23.22 -20.11 -57.76
N ALA A 218 -22.20 -19.29 -58.06
CA ALA A 218 -22.14 -17.81 -58.20
C ALA A 218 -23.16 -16.91 -57.44
N GLY A 219 -22.82 -15.75 -56.91
CA GLY A 219 -21.72 -14.84 -57.21
C GLY A 219 -21.82 -13.57 -56.34
N ALA A 220 -20.71 -12.83 -56.32
CA ALA A 220 -20.50 -11.55 -55.63
C ALA A 220 -21.22 -10.38 -56.37
N PRO A 221 -20.88 -9.09 -56.16
CA PRO A 221 -20.39 -8.32 -54.99
C PRO A 221 -21.19 -7.00 -54.80
N GLY A 222 -20.77 -6.09 -53.91
CA GLY A 222 -20.91 -4.65 -54.21
C GLY A 222 -21.21 -3.70 -53.04
N SER A 223 -20.21 -2.88 -52.69
CA SER A 223 -20.22 -1.75 -51.75
C SER A 223 -21.15 -0.59 -52.12
N GLY A 224 -21.44 0.30 -51.15
CA GLY A 224 -21.59 1.73 -51.45
C GLY A 224 -22.55 2.55 -50.58
N ALA A 225 -21.95 3.37 -49.71
CA ALA A 225 -22.36 4.69 -49.18
C ALA A 225 -23.66 5.39 -49.67
N ALA A 226 -24.37 6.07 -48.74
CA ALA A 226 -24.58 7.54 -48.72
C ALA A 226 -25.88 7.97 -47.98
N LEU A 227 -25.71 8.86 -46.97
CA LEU A 227 -26.49 10.03 -46.47
C LEU A 227 -28.03 10.23 -46.70
N PRO A 228 -28.71 11.03 -45.84
CA PRO A 228 -30.17 11.08 -45.59
C PRO A 228 -30.92 12.12 -46.48
N PRO A 229 -32.26 12.27 -46.40
CA PRO A 229 -32.87 13.27 -45.49
C PRO A 229 -34.31 12.98 -44.96
N GLU A 230 -34.68 13.75 -43.93
CA GLU A 230 -35.99 14.34 -43.52
C GLU A 230 -37.31 13.54 -43.60
N ARG A 231 -38.05 13.54 -42.46
CA ARG A 231 -39.31 14.28 -42.25
C ARG A 231 -39.61 14.48 -40.77
#